data_AF-A0A151WET9-F1
#
_entry.id   AF-A0A151WET9-F1
#
_cell.length_a   1.000
_cell.length_b   1.000
_cell.length_c   1.000
_cell.angle_alpha   90.00
_cell.angle_beta   90.00
_cell.angle_gamma   90.00
#
_symmetry.space_group_name_H-M   'P 1'
#
loop_
_entity.id
_entity.type
_entity.pdbx_description
1 polymer ?
#
loop_
_entity_poly.entity_id
_entity_poly.type
_entity_poly.pdbx_seq_one_letter_code
_entity_poly.pdbx_strand_id
1 'polypeptide(L)'
;MEPICTSRFYGNKVQKQSPSRSKICWVKTYRVMPSHILGPTQYWQEFHKQADALAVAAERSTKTDALCTFVYQRPSDGNRKFVVAHPEVYWWYYKIKPQEERCSYEIIPKDSPCWLYLDLEYPVELNPLCNGPRMTKTLIDIIRAYLLNHYHLLCDRSNFLILDSTTSKKFSRHVIFTMKDMAFKDNSHVGKFIKTIYNDILLYLKSDMLSHGILNHFNKADIEEMLVKTQHGEKLFIDNGVYTKNRHFRIYLSTKWGKQSYLTVSADCKHNSVNKCKEKELGIFLDSLISYFPNKQNLILLEFFNRSNVKAKLYSNVPIRSISENDDQSSPYPEIDRYIRSLIDPGKIRIAKYSDKTKTLRYEIYGNRYCENIGRYHKSNNVYWIVDLNTKKIYQKCHDEDCSEFSSTPKNLPEEILFKLDIEGDTFITGATIDEDIKI
;
A
#
# COMPACT_ATOMS: atom_id res chain seq x y z
N MET A 1 76.50 9.73 -18.73
CA MET A 1 75.10 9.50 -18.29
C MET A 1 74.24 10.46 -19.07
N GLU A 2 73.66 9.96 -20.17
CA GLU A 2 72.80 10.76 -21.05
C GLU A 2 71.39 10.89 -20.45
N PRO A 3 70.78 12.09 -20.49
CA PRO A 3 69.42 12.31 -20.01
C PRO A 3 68.37 11.72 -20.97
N ILE A 4 67.37 11.07 -20.39
CA ILE A 4 66.34 10.29 -21.08
C ILE A 4 65.40 11.21 -21.89
N CYS A 5 65.19 10.86 -23.15
CA CYS A 5 64.32 11.53 -24.11
C CYS A 5 62.82 11.38 -23.74
N THR A 6 62.09 12.50 -23.70
CA THR A 6 60.68 12.63 -23.29
C THR A 6 59.66 12.05 -24.27
N SER A 7 60.09 11.51 -25.42
CA SER A 7 59.21 10.96 -26.47
C SER A 7 58.63 9.57 -26.17
N ARG A 8 59.00 8.94 -25.04
CA ARG A 8 58.40 7.68 -24.56
C ARG A 8 57.17 7.87 -23.65
N PHE A 9 56.88 9.07 -23.18
CA PHE A 9 55.73 9.35 -22.29
C PHE A 9 54.54 10.05 -22.96
N TYR A 10 54.78 10.81 -24.03
CA TYR A 10 53.72 11.50 -24.78
C TYR A 10 53.78 11.05 -26.24
N GLY A 11 52.95 10.05 -26.58
CA GLY A 11 52.88 9.52 -27.94
C GLY A 11 52.57 10.59 -28.98
N ASN A 12 53.28 10.52 -30.12
CA ASN A 12 53.04 11.32 -31.30
C ASN A 12 51.76 10.84 -32.03
N LYS A 13 50.66 11.58 -31.87
CA LYS A 13 49.57 11.67 -32.86
C LYS A 13 48.68 12.86 -32.55
N VAL A 14 49.01 14.01 -33.16
CA VAL A 14 48.09 15.14 -33.28
C VAL A 14 47.05 14.78 -34.33
N GLN A 15 45.94 14.19 -33.90
CA GLN A 15 44.71 14.16 -34.69
C GLN A 15 43.94 15.44 -34.35
N LYS A 16 43.75 16.33 -35.33
CA LYS A 16 42.83 17.47 -35.22
C LYS A 16 41.43 16.92 -34.91
N GLN A 17 41.08 16.85 -33.63
CA GLN A 17 39.69 16.81 -33.21
C GLN A 17 39.10 18.17 -33.58
N SER A 18 38.15 18.16 -34.51
CA SER A 18 37.16 19.22 -34.58
C SER A 18 36.59 19.40 -33.17
N PRO A 19 36.37 20.63 -32.68
CA PRO A 19 35.72 20.81 -31.40
C PRO A 19 34.34 20.16 -31.52
N SER A 20 34.17 18.99 -30.91
CA SER A 20 32.86 18.38 -30.72
C SER A 20 32.00 19.50 -30.14
N ARG A 21 30.88 19.82 -30.81
CA ARG A 21 29.95 20.85 -30.38
C ARG A 21 29.48 20.55 -28.95
N SER A 22 30.23 21.01 -27.96
CA SER A 22 29.81 21.21 -26.58
C SER A 22 28.98 22.49 -26.55
N LYS A 23 27.84 22.43 -27.24
CA LYS A 23 26.68 23.30 -27.16
C LYS A 23 25.54 22.31 -27.31
N ILE A 24 24.96 21.79 -26.23
CA ILE A 24 24.02 22.60 -25.47
C ILE A 24 24.27 22.48 -23.96
N CYS A 25 24.91 23.51 -23.40
CA CYS A 25 24.70 23.88 -22.01
C CYS A 25 23.27 24.41 -21.92
N TRP A 26 22.31 23.51 -21.66
CA TRP A 26 20.95 23.92 -21.27
C TRP A 26 21.04 24.44 -19.85
N VAL A 27 21.52 25.68 -19.70
CA VAL A 27 21.15 26.50 -18.55
C VAL A 27 19.65 26.76 -18.69
N LYS A 28 18.83 25.74 -18.38
CA LYS A 28 17.43 25.89 -18.07
C LYS A 28 17.41 26.73 -16.80
N THR A 29 17.06 28.00 -16.98
CA THR A 29 16.50 28.88 -15.95
C THR A 29 15.70 28.03 -14.97
N TYR A 30 16.25 27.80 -13.77
CA TYR A 30 15.55 27.08 -12.72
C TYR A 30 14.30 27.87 -12.39
N ARG A 31 13.13 27.38 -12.81
CA ARG A 31 11.83 27.87 -12.37
C ARG A 31 11.69 27.51 -10.90
N VAL A 32 12.24 28.34 -10.01
CA VAL A 32 12.03 28.21 -8.58
C VAL A 32 10.60 28.62 -8.27
N MET A 33 9.89 27.84 -7.46
CA MET A 33 8.57 28.24 -6.98
C MET A 33 8.70 29.55 -6.18
N PRO A 34 7.92 30.60 -6.48
CA PRO A 34 7.95 31.83 -5.69
C PRO A 34 7.70 31.54 -4.21
N SER A 35 8.56 32.06 -3.33
CA SER A 35 8.40 31.94 -1.89
C SER A 35 7.45 33.02 -1.37
N HIS A 36 6.43 32.61 -0.63
CA HIS A 36 5.53 33.52 0.07
C HIS A 36 5.44 33.09 1.54
N ILE A 37 5.30 34.05 2.46
CA ILE A 37 5.29 33.80 3.93
C ILE A 37 4.17 32.83 4.33
N LEU A 38 3.04 32.85 3.61
CA LEU A 38 1.89 31.97 3.82
C LEU A 38 1.88 30.75 2.90
N GLY A 39 2.95 30.55 2.11
CA GLY A 39 3.09 29.44 1.20
C GLY A 39 3.59 28.17 1.91
N PRO A 40 3.52 27.02 1.22
CA PRO A 40 4.05 25.76 1.75
C PRO A 40 5.58 25.83 1.94
N THR A 41 6.13 24.96 2.78
CA THR A 41 7.59 24.81 2.81
C THR A 41 8.13 24.45 1.44
N GLN A 42 9.24 25.08 1.06
CA GLN A 42 9.96 24.74 -0.18
C GLN A 42 10.91 23.57 -0.01
N TYR A 43 10.75 22.78 1.06
CA TYR A 43 11.56 21.61 1.30
C TYR A 43 11.46 20.61 0.15
N TRP A 44 12.61 20.22 -0.38
CA TRP A 44 12.76 19.21 -1.42
C TRP A 44 14.04 18.43 -1.16
N GLN A 45 13.93 17.12 -0.93
CA GLN A 45 15.10 16.26 -0.81
C GLN A 45 14.85 14.92 -1.49
N GLU A 46 15.85 14.46 -2.24
CA GLU A 46 15.83 13.17 -2.91
C GLU A 46 16.60 12.10 -2.14
N PHE A 47 16.14 10.86 -2.24
CA PHE A 47 16.69 9.70 -1.56
C PHE A 47 16.78 8.51 -2.53
N HIS A 48 17.73 7.63 -2.25
CA HIS A 48 17.86 6.35 -2.94
C HIS A 48 17.07 5.23 -2.27
N LYS A 49 16.83 5.32 -0.95
CA LYS A 49 16.07 4.33 -0.19
C LYS A 49 14.74 4.91 0.26
N GLN A 50 13.69 4.11 0.15
CA GLN A 50 12.35 4.47 0.59
C GLN A 50 12.29 4.75 2.09
N ALA A 51 12.98 3.93 2.91
CA ALA A 51 12.97 4.07 4.36
C ALA A 51 13.48 5.44 4.81
N ASP A 52 14.59 5.90 4.20
CA ASP A 52 15.18 7.21 4.50
C ASP A 52 14.21 8.35 4.14
N ALA A 53 13.55 8.27 2.98
CA ALA A 53 12.56 9.26 2.57
C ALA A 53 11.36 9.31 3.53
N LEU A 54 10.82 8.15 3.92
CA LEU A 54 9.71 8.07 4.88
C LEU A 54 10.10 8.60 6.26
N ALA A 55 11.31 8.27 6.74
CA ALA A 55 11.82 8.76 8.02
C ALA A 55 11.93 10.29 8.02
N VAL A 56 12.50 10.87 6.96
CA VAL A 56 12.65 12.32 6.84
C VAL A 56 11.31 13.02 6.66
N ALA A 57 10.37 12.44 5.91
CA ALA A 57 9.01 12.97 5.79
C ALA A 57 8.31 13.02 7.15
N ALA A 58 8.44 11.97 7.97
CA ALA A 58 7.88 11.91 9.31
C ALA A 58 8.54 12.91 10.28
N GLU A 59 9.87 13.02 10.24
CA GLU A 59 10.65 13.92 11.11
C GLU A 59 10.37 15.40 10.80
N ARG A 60 10.30 15.77 9.52
CA ARG A 60 10.20 17.16 9.09
C ARG A 60 8.77 17.67 8.89
N SER A 61 7.78 16.77 8.82
CA SER A 61 6.39 17.20 8.76
C SER A 61 6.00 17.94 10.04
N THR A 62 5.36 19.09 9.89
CA THR A 62 4.79 19.82 11.02
C THR A 62 3.27 19.70 11.04
N LYS A 63 2.64 20.29 12.06
CA LYS A 63 1.18 20.31 12.20
C LYS A 63 0.46 20.99 11.04
N THR A 64 1.10 21.97 10.41
CA THR A 64 0.51 22.84 9.37
C THR A 64 1.17 22.69 8.02
N ASP A 65 2.19 21.84 7.93
CA ASP A 65 3.04 21.71 6.75
C ASP A 65 3.47 20.24 6.64
N ALA A 66 2.55 19.45 6.08
CA ALA A 66 2.70 18.01 5.94
C ALA A 66 3.49 17.69 4.67
N LEU A 67 4.59 16.94 4.83
CA LEU A 67 5.40 16.48 3.72
C LEU A 67 4.93 15.10 3.27
N CYS A 68 4.86 14.90 1.95
CA CYS A 68 4.55 13.62 1.35
C CYS A 68 5.81 13.01 0.74
N THR A 69 5.83 11.67 0.67
CA THR A 69 6.86 10.94 -0.06
C THR A 69 6.32 10.52 -1.41
N PHE A 70 7.02 10.90 -2.47
CA PHE A 70 6.75 10.48 -3.83
C PHE A 70 7.89 9.60 -4.34
N VAL A 71 7.58 8.75 -5.30
CA VAL A 71 8.58 8.02 -6.08
C VAL A 71 8.35 8.27 -7.55
N TYR A 72 9.42 8.57 -8.28
CA TYR A 72 9.36 8.72 -9.73
C TYR A 72 10.40 7.82 -10.40
N GLN A 73 10.08 7.36 -11.60
CA GLN A 73 11.01 6.59 -12.43
C GLN A 73 11.72 7.53 -13.40
N ARG A 74 13.05 7.47 -13.44
CA ARG A 74 13.87 8.38 -14.26
C ARG A 74 13.78 8.02 -15.74
N PRO A 75 13.54 9.01 -16.64
CA PRO A 75 13.53 8.82 -18.10
C PRO A 75 14.76 8.12 -18.71
N SER A 76 15.92 8.21 -18.05
CA SER A 76 17.18 7.64 -18.54
C SER A 76 17.29 6.13 -18.39
N ASP A 77 16.82 5.57 -17.28
CA ASP A 77 17.16 4.20 -16.87
C ASP A 77 16.01 3.47 -16.15
N GLY A 78 14.84 4.09 -16.00
CA GLY A 78 13.70 3.53 -15.28
C GLY A 78 13.90 3.38 -13.77
N ASN A 79 15.08 3.74 -13.24
CA ASN A 79 15.39 3.60 -11.83
C ASN A 79 14.52 4.53 -11.00
N ARG A 80 14.10 4.01 -9.83
CA ARG A 80 13.25 4.73 -8.89
C ARG A 80 14.09 5.70 -8.06
N LYS A 81 13.59 6.93 -7.93
CA LYS A 81 14.07 7.94 -6.99
C LYS A 81 12.93 8.36 -6.07
N PHE A 82 13.24 8.44 -4.79
CA PHE A 82 12.29 8.86 -3.76
C PHE A 82 12.51 10.34 -3.49
N VAL A 83 11.43 11.08 -3.27
CA VAL A 83 11.49 12.51 -2.97
C VAL A 83 10.51 12.86 -1.88
N VAL A 84 10.98 13.69 -0.94
CA VAL A 84 10.16 14.27 0.12
C VAL A 84 9.95 15.73 -0.21
N ALA A 85 8.70 16.13 -0.33
CA ALA A 85 8.31 17.50 -0.62
C ALA A 85 6.89 17.78 -0.14
N HIS A 86 6.57 19.06 0.05
CA HIS A 86 5.17 19.47 0.18
C HIS A 86 4.43 19.19 -1.14
N PRO A 87 3.19 18.66 -1.14
CA PRO A 87 2.47 18.33 -2.37
C PRO A 87 2.34 19.46 -3.38
N GLU A 88 2.06 20.69 -2.94
CA GLU A 88 2.00 21.85 -3.85
C GLU A 88 3.35 22.15 -4.52
N VAL A 89 4.46 21.98 -3.81
CA VAL A 89 5.81 22.14 -4.36
C VAL A 89 6.12 21.01 -5.33
N TYR A 90 5.73 19.77 -4.97
CA TYR A 90 5.82 18.64 -5.89
C TYR A 90 5.07 18.89 -7.19
N TRP A 91 3.80 19.31 -7.09
CA TRP A 91 2.96 19.65 -8.23
C TRP A 91 3.59 20.72 -9.12
N TRP A 92 4.16 21.78 -8.52
CA TRP A 92 4.77 22.89 -9.26
C TRP A 92 5.84 22.44 -10.26
N TYR A 93 6.72 21.52 -9.84
CA TYR A 93 7.76 20.95 -10.69
C TYR A 93 7.26 19.78 -11.56
N TYR A 94 6.29 19.01 -11.05
CA TYR A 94 5.73 17.87 -11.74
C TYR A 94 4.92 18.27 -12.98
N LYS A 95 4.03 19.27 -12.88
CA LYS A 95 3.11 19.66 -13.95
C LYS A 95 3.77 20.17 -15.22
N ILE A 96 5.03 20.62 -15.15
CA ILE A 96 5.79 21.12 -16.30
C ILE A 96 6.57 20.02 -17.02
N LYS A 97 6.70 18.83 -16.42
CA LYS A 97 7.34 17.70 -17.10
C LYS A 97 6.52 17.32 -18.33
N PRO A 98 7.17 16.92 -19.43
CA PRO A 98 6.49 16.25 -20.54
C PRO A 98 5.63 15.10 -20.00
N GLN A 99 4.46 14.88 -20.60
CA GLN A 99 3.47 13.96 -20.06
C GLN A 99 4.01 12.53 -19.98
N GLU A 100 4.82 12.15 -20.95
CA GLU A 100 5.48 10.86 -21.11
C GLU A 100 6.49 10.59 -19.99
N GLU A 101 7.08 11.66 -19.42
CA GLU A 101 8.03 11.58 -18.31
C GLU A 101 7.35 11.57 -16.93
N ARG A 102 6.03 11.73 -16.87
CA ARG A 102 5.27 11.71 -15.61
C ARG A 102 5.05 10.27 -15.16
N CYS A 103 6.11 9.62 -14.69
CA CYS A 103 6.06 8.26 -14.15
C CYS A 103 6.17 8.28 -12.62
N SER A 104 5.17 8.86 -11.96
CA SER A 104 5.22 9.17 -10.53
C SER A 104 4.11 8.49 -9.71
N TYR A 105 4.42 8.23 -8.45
CA TYR A 105 3.54 7.57 -7.49
C TYR A 105 3.69 8.25 -6.13
N GLU A 106 2.60 8.32 -5.38
CA GLU A 106 2.60 8.59 -3.95
C GLU A 106 3.00 7.31 -3.21
N ILE A 107 3.69 7.44 -2.09
CA ILE A 107 3.88 6.34 -1.15
C ILE A 107 2.91 6.54 0.01
N ILE A 108 1.90 5.68 0.11
CA ILE A 108 0.93 5.65 1.20
C ILE A 108 1.61 5.05 2.42
N PRO A 109 2.02 5.84 3.43
CA PRO A 109 2.85 5.32 4.50
C PRO A 109 2.08 4.33 5.37
N LYS A 110 2.79 3.33 5.90
CA LYS A 110 2.20 2.43 6.90
C LYS A 110 1.65 3.21 8.10
N ASP A 111 0.60 2.67 8.72
CA ASP A 111 0.01 3.17 9.97
C ASP A 111 -0.35 4.67 9.93
N SER A 112 -0.63 5.21 8.74
CA SER A 112 -0.94 6.63 8.52
C SER A 112 -2.37 6.80 7.99
N PRO A 113 -3.09 7.87 8.42
CA PRO A 113 -4.42 8.16 7.93
C PRO A 113 -4.46 8.20 6.40
N CYS A 114 -5.52 7.65 5.83
CA CYS A 114 -5.74 7.64 4.39
C CYS A 114 -7.22 7.73 4.04
N TRP A 115 -7.50 8.23 2.84
CA TRP A 115 -8.83 8.11 2.26
C TRP A 115 -9.17 6.65 1.95
N LEU A 116 -10.46 6.35 1.82
CA LEU A 116 -10.87 5.12 1.15
C LEU A 116 -10.54 5.27 -0.33
N TYR A 117 -9.84 4.28 -0.89
CA TYR A 117 -9.45 4.27 -2.29
C TYR A 117 -9.63 2.88 -2.87
N LEU A 118 -9.87 2.81 -4.18
CA LEU A 118 -10.03 1.58 -4.94
C LEU A 118 -9.13 1.65 -6.18
N ASP A 119 -8.59 0.51 -6.56
CA ASP A 119 -8.03 0.28 -7.90
C ASP A 119 -8.94 -0.72 -8.61
N LEU A 120 -9.58 -0.28 -9.69
CA LEU A 120 -10.61 -1.02 -10.41
C LEU A 120 -10.07 -1.40 -11.78
N GLU A 121 -10.04 -2.69 -12.10
CA GLU A 121 -9.48 -3.14 -13.35
C GLU A 121 -10.01 -4.48 -13.86
N TYR A 122 -10.08 -4.60 -15.19
CA TYR A 122 -10.31 -5.85 -15.89
C TYR A 122 -9.76 -5.82 -17.33
N PRO A 123 -9.38 -6.97 -17.90
CA PRO A 123 -9.00 -7.08 -19.31
C PRO A 123 -10.24 -6.94 -20.21
N VAL A 124 -10.20 -6.02 -21.17
CA VAL A 124 -11.35 -5.71 -22.05
C VAL A 124 -11.66 -6.87 -22.98
N GLU A 125 -10.63 -7.53 -23.52
CA GLU A 125 -10.78 -8.65 -24.47
C GLU A 125 -11.58 -9.83 -23.89
N LEU A 126 -11.41 -10.12 -22.59
CA LEU A 126 -12.15 -11.21 -21.92
C LEU A 126 -13.55 -10.77 -21.45
N ASN A 127 -13.84 -9.47 -21.45
CA ASN A 127 -15.04 -8.87 -20.89
C ASN A 127 -15.66 -7.82 -21.84
N PRO A 128 -15.93 -8.16 -23.12
CA PRO A 128 -16.34 -7.18 -24.14
C PRO A 128 -17.71 -6.55 -23.88
N LEU A 129 -18.55 -7.17 -23.04
CA LEU A 129 -19.90 -6.71 -22.72
C LEU A 129 -19.97 -5.88 -21.42
N CYS A 130 -18.89 -5.84 -20.64
CA CYS A 130 -18.87 -5.12 -19.36
C CYS A 130 -18.85 -3.60 -19.56
N ASN A 131 -19.77 -2.90 -18.89
CA ASN A 131 -19.82 -1.45 -18.84
C ASN A 131 -19.12 -0.93 -17.57
N GLY A 132 -17.80 -0.73 -17.67
CA GLY A 132 -16.97 -0.27 -16.56
C GLY A 132 -17.46 1.00 -15.83
N PRO A 133 -17.93 2.06 -16.54
CA PRO A 133 -18.56 3.20 -15.90
C PRO A 133 -19.80 2.86 -15.06
N ARG A 134 -20.70 2.02 -15.58
CA ARG A 134 -21.88 1.56 -14.84
C ARG A 134 -21.49 0.71 -13.63
N MET A 135 -20.59 -0.26 -13.79
CA MET A 135 -20.08 -1.09 -12.70
C MET A 135 -19.45 -0.23 -11.59
N THR A 136 -18.65 0.78 -11.96
CA THR A 136 -18.04 1.73 -11.02
C THR A 136 -19.10 2.47 -10.21
N LYS A 137 -20.16 2.95 -10.87
CA LYS A 137 -21.27 3.65 -10.23
C LYS A 137 -22.01 2.75 -9.24
N THR A 138 -22.34 1.51 -9.64
CA THR A 138 -22.98 0.51 -8.77
C THR A 138 -22.13 0.23 -7.54
N LEU A 139 -20.82 0.02 -7.72
CA LEU A 139 -19.90 -0.22 -6.61
C LEU A 139 -19.83 0.97 -5.64
N ILE A 140 -19.77 2.20 -6.16
CA ILE A 140 -19.80 3.41 -5.33
C ILE A 140 -21.08 3.46 -4.50
N ASP A 141 -22.25 3.17 -5.08
CA ASP A 141 -23.50 3.20 -4.34
C ASP A 141 -23.59 2.11 -3.27
N ILE A 142 -23.04 0.91 -3.54
CA ILE A 142 -22.88 -0.14 -2.53
C ILE A 142 -21.99 0.36 -1.39
N ILE A 143 -20.81 0.91 -1.69
CA ILE A 143 -19.88 1.43 -0.67
C ILE A 143 -20.54 2.52 0.18
N ARG A 144 -21.31 3.43 -0.44
CA ARG A 144 -22.09 4.45 0.28
C ARG A 144 -23.07 3.83 1.28
N ALA A 145 -23.77 2.76 0.89
CA ALA A 145 -24.67 2.05 1.80
C ALA A 145 -23.93 1.39 2.97
N TYR A 146 -22.74 0.82 2.74
CA TYR A 146 -21.91 0.28 3.83
C TYR A 146 -21.35 1.37 4.75
N LEU A 147 -20.93 2.52 4.21
CA LEU A 147 -20.49 3.67 5.00
C LEU A 147 -21.63 4.20 5.88
N LEU A 148 -22.85 4.28 5.33
CA LEU A 148 -24.04 4.65 6.09
C LEU A 148 -24.37 3.62 7.18
N ASN A 149 -24.34 2.33 6.86
CA ASN A 149 -24.67 1.28 7.82
C ASN A 149 -23.69 1.19 8.99
N HIS A 150 -22.38 1.29 8.72
CA HIS A 150 -21.35 1.10 9.74
C HIS A 150 -20.96 2.38 10.48
N TYR A 151 -20.97 3.53 9.80
CA TYR A 151 -20.49 4.79 10.39
C TYR A 151 -21.55 5.87 10.46
N HIS A 152 -22.80 5.57 10.05
CA HIS A 152 -23.87 6.57 9.90
C HIS A 152 -23.45 7.75 9.01
N LEU A 153 -22.56 7.46 8.06
CA LEU A 153 -21.95 8.45 7.19
C LEU A 153 -22.77 8.61 5.91
N LEU A 154 -23.54 9.70 5.85
CA LEU A 154 -24.21 10.12 4.63
C LEU A 154 -23.19 10.80 3.69
N CYS A 155 -23.08 10.27 2.48
CA CYS A 155 -22.21 10.82 1.45
C CYS A 155 -22.84 10.70 0.06
N ASP A 156 -22.43 11.60 -0.83
CA ASP A 156 -22.91 11.71 -2.21
C ASP A 156 -21.88 11.14 -3.20
N ARG A 157 -22.32 10.89 -4.43
CA ARG A 157 -21.40 10.49 -5.50
C ARG A 157 -20.36 11.58 -5.81
N SER A 158 -20.64 12.84 -5.46
CA SER A 158 -19.69 13.94 -5.59
C SER A 158 -18.57 13.92 -4.55
N ASN A 159 -18.61 13.02 -3.56
CA ASN A 159 -17.49 12.75 -2.67
C ASN A 159 -16.44 11.82 -3.29
N PHE A 160 -16.73 11.21 -4.45
CA PHE A 160 -15.84 10.25 -5.09
C PHE A 160 -15.13 10.89 -6.29
N LEU A 161 -13.82 11.05 -6.17
CA LEU A 161 -12.96 11.39 -7.30
C LEU A 161 -12.67 10.11 -8.10
N ILE A 162 -13.06 10.12 -9.36
CA ILE A 162 -12.83 9.02 -10.30
C ILE A 162 -11.75 9.44 -11.29
N LEU A 163 -10.63 8.75 -11.26
CA LEU A 163 -9.57 8.87 -12.25
C LEU A 163 -9.57 7.65 -13.16
N ASP A 164 -9.41 7.88 -14.46
CA ASP A 164 -9.50 6.90 -15.53
C ASP A 164 -8.17 6.83 -16.28
N SER A 165 -7.70 5.60 -16.54
CA SER A 165 -6.57 5.31 -17.41
C SER A 165 -6.88 4.13 -18.34
N THR A 166 -8.17 3.94 -18.65
CA THR A 166 -8.66 2.87 -19.52
C THR A 166 -8.05 2.98 -20.91
N THR A 167 -7.75 1.82 -21.48
CA THR A 167 -7.22 1.65 -22.84
C THR A 167 -8.10 0.65 -23.58
N SER A 168 -7.85 0.46 -24.88
CA SER A 168 -8.53 -0.58 -25.66
C SER A 168 -8.33 -2.00 -25.12
N LYS A 169 -7.24 -2.24 -24.36
CA LYS A 169 -6.90 -3.56 -23.82
C LYS A 169 -7.37 -3.77 -22.37
N LYS A 170 -7.47 -2.69 -21.60
CA LYS A 170 -7.66 -2.75 -20.15
C LYS A 170 -8.53 -1.62 -19.65
N PHE A 171 -9.61 -1.96 -18.93
CA PHE A 171 -10.31 -1.03 -18.07
C PHE A 171 -9.49 -0.77 -16.81
N SER A 172 -9.29 0.50 -16.44
CA SER A 172 -8.50 0.86 -15.26
C SER A 172 -8.94 2.20 -14.69
N ARG A 173 -9.49 2.18 -13.47
CA ARG A 173 -9.89 3.38 -12.74
C ARG A 173 -9.35 3.39 -11.32
N HIS A 174 -8.92 4.54 -10.85
CA HIS A 174 -8.78 4.80 -9.42
C HIS A 174 -10.03 5.53 -8.93
N VAL A 175 -10.60 5.08 -7.82
CA VAL A 175 -11.73 5.77 -7.17
C VAL A 175 -11.32 6.14 -5.77
N ILE A 176 -11.48 7.42 -5.41
CA ILE A 176 -10.96 7.99 -4.17
C ILE A 176 -12.12 8.69 -3.46
N PHE A 177 -12.48 8.20 -2.28
CA PHE A 177 -13.51 8.79 -1.45
C PHE A 177 -12.92 9.91 -0.59
N THR A 178 -13.34 11.13 -0.88
CA THR A 178 -12.87 12.34 -0.22
C THR A 178 -13.99 12.92 0.63
N MET A 179 -13.67 13.20 1.89
CA MET A 179 -14.58 13.85 2.81
C MET A 179 -13.80 14.75 3.75
N LYS A 180 -14.30 15.97 3.94
CA LYS A 180 -13.65 16.94 4.80
C LYS A 180 -13.53 16.39 6.22
N ASP A 181 -12.37 16.57 6.84
CA ASP A 181 -12.10 16.22 8.24
C ASP A 181 -12.33 14.73 8.57
N MET A 182 -12.29 13.82 7.58
CA MET A 182 -12.49 12.39 7.78
C MET A 182 -11.52 11.53 6.97
N ALA A 183 -11.03 10.46 7.59
CA ALA A 183 -10.13 9.49 6.97
C ALA A 183 -10.33 8.11 7.60
N PHE A 184 -9.92 7.05 6.92
CA PHE A 184 -9.63 5.79 7.60
C PHE A 184 -8.32 5.90 8.36
N LYS A 185 -8.20 5.17 9.47
CA LYS A 185 -7.00 5.18 10.32
C LYS A 185 -5.73 4.84 9.54
N ASP A 186 -5.81 3.83 8.69
CA ASP A 186 -4.75 3.42 7.77
C ASP A 186 -5.32 2.56 6.65
N ASN A 187 -4.49 2.22 5.67
CA ASN A 187 -4.93 1.46 4.51
C ASN A 187 -5.29 0.01 4.84
N SER A 188 -4.84 -0.53 5.98
CA SER A 188 -5.25 -1.87 6.43
C SER A 188 -6.72 -1.88 6.85
N HIS A 189 -7.21 -0.79 7.44
CA HIS A 189 -8.62 -0.63 7.77
C HIS A 189 -9.48 -0.46 6.52
N VAL A 190 -9.00 0.28 5.50
CA VAL A 190 -9.66 0.35 4.19
C VAL A 190 -9.73 -1.05 3.56
N GLY A 191 -8.62 -1.78 3.54
CA GLY A 191 -8.57 -3.12 2.96
C GLY A 191 -9.52 -4.12 3.63
N LYS A 192 -9.64 -4.10 4.96
CA LYS A 192 -10.63 -4.93 5.68
C LYS A 192 -12.07 -4.55 5.31
N PHE A 193 -12.35 -3.26 5.22
CA PHE A 193 -13.67 -2.76 4.84
C PHE A 193 -14.05 -3.20 3.42
N ILE A 194 -13.17 -2.94 2.44
CA ILE A 194 -13.42 -3.31 1.04
C ILE A 194 -13.47 -4.83 0.86
N LYS A 195 -12.61 -5.60 1.53
CA LYS A 195 -12.65 -7.06 1.48
C LYS A 195 -13.93 -7.64 2.09
N THR A 196 -14.51 -6.97 3.09
CA THR A 196 -15.83 -7.36 3.64
C THR A 196 -16.91 -7.19 2.59
N ILE A 197 -16.97 -6.03 1.93
CA ILE A 197 -17.92 -5.74 0.84
C ILE A 197 -17.74 -6.73 -0.32
N TYR A 198 -16.49 -6.99 -0.71
CA TYR A 198 -16.11 -7.94 -1.75
C TYR A 198 -16.67 -9.34 -1.45
N ASN A 199 -16.44 -9.85 -0.23
CA ASN A 199 -16.91 -11.16 0.18
C ASN A 199 -18.44 -11.24 0.25
N ASP A 200 -19.11 -10.18 0.70
CA ASP A 200 -20.57 -10.13 0.71
C ASP A 200 -21.17 -10.20 -0.66
N ILE A 201 -20.62 -9.46 -1.62
CA ILE A 201 -21.05 -9.53 -3.00
C ILE A 201 -20.89 -10.96 -3.51
N LEU A 202 -19.73 -11.59 -3.33
CA LEU A 202 -19.52 -12.97 -3.79
C LEU A 202 -20.48 -13.98 -3.14
N LEU A 203 -20.76 -13.85 -1.85
CA LEU A 203 -21.69 -14.73 -1.13
C LEU A 203 -23.14 -14.52 -1.58
N TYR A 204 -23.53 -13.27 -1.79
CA TYR A 204 -24.85 -12.88 -2.28
C TYR A 204 -25.11 -13.40 -3.70
N LEU A 205 -24.10 -13.35 -4.57
CA LEU A 205 -24.21 -13.86 -5.94
C LEU A 205 -24.28 -15.39 -6.00
N LYS A 206 -23.59 -16.09 -5.08
CA LYS A 206 -23.59 -17.57 -5.03
C LYS A 206 -24.87 -18.19 -4.47
N SER A 207 -25.72 -17.41 -3.83
CA SER A 207 -26.85 -17.94 -3.06
C SER A 207 -28.18 -17.43 -3.58
N ASP A 208 -29.05 -18.31 -4.04
CA ASP A 208 -30.40 -17.93 -4.52
C ASP A 208 -31.38 -17.64 -3.38
N MET A 209 -31.01 -17.95 -2.13
CA MET A 209 -31.91 -17.89 -0.96
C MET A 209 -31.48 -16.86 0.10
N LEU A 210 -30.31 -16.21 -0.03
CA LEU A 210 -29.81 -15.33 1.02
C LEU A 210 -30.33 -13.90 0.86
N SER A 211 -31.18 -13.47 1.78
CA SER A 211 -31.48 -12.05 1.98
C SER A 211 -30.26 -11.37 2.61
N HIS A 212 -29.66 -10.42 1.90
CA HIS A 212 -28.58 -9.60 2.43
C HIS A 212 -29.09 -8.19 2.75
N GLY A 213 -28.96 -7.77 4.03
CA GLY A 213 -29.55 -6.52 4.52
C GLY A 213 -29.21 -5.26 3.70
N ILE A 214 -28.01 -5.19 3.11
CA ILE A 214 -27.61 -4.07 2.25
C ILE A 214 -27.82 -4.37 0.76
N LEU A 215 -27.48 -5.58 0.30
CA LEU A 215 -27.34 -5.86 -1.13
C LEU A 215 -28.69 -6.12 -1.81
N ASN A 216 -29.72 -6.49 -1.03
CA ASN A 216 -31.09 -6.62 -1.50
C ASN A 216 -31.67 -5.31 -2.06
N HIS A 217 -31.10 -4.15 -1.71
CA HIS A 217 -31.53 -2.85 -2.22
C HIS A 217 -30.97 -2.52 -3.61
N PHE A 218 -30.13 -3.39 -4.17
CA PHE A 218 -29.49 -3.23 -5.46
C PHE A 218 -29.99 -4.31 -6.43
N ASN A 219 -30.08 -3.98 -7.72
CA ASN A 219 -30.44 -4.95 -8.73
C ASN A 219 -29.36 -6.04 -8.82
N LYS A 220 -29.74 -7.31 -8.63
CA LYS A 220 -28.79 -8.44 -8.65
C LYS A 220 -28.02 -8.52 -9.98
N ALA A 221 -28.64 -8.23 -11.12
CA ALA A 221 -27.97 -8.23 -12.42
C ALA A 221 -26.88 -7.14 -12.53
N ASP A 222 -27.10 -5.96 -11.93
CA ASP A 222 -26.08 -4.89 -11.88
C ASP A 222 -24.90 -5.29 -10.99
N ILE A 223 -25.13 -6.11 -9.97
CA ILE A 223 -24.07 -6.65 -9.11
C ILE A 223 -23.30 -7.76 -9.82
N GLU A 224 -24.00 -8.66 -10.52
CA GLU A 224 -23.40 -9.74 -11.32
C GLU A 224 -22.46 -9.20 -12.39
N GLU A 225 -22.79 -8.07 -13.02
CA GLU A 225 -21.91 -7.42 -14.00
C GLU A 225 -20.53 -7.05 -13.43
N MET A 226 -20.41 -6.84 -12.11
CA MET A 226 -19.13 -6.55 -11.47
C MET A 226 -18.17 -7.74 -11.46
N LEU A 227 -18.66 -8.96 -11.70
CA LEU A 227 -17.83 -10.14 -11.89
C LEU A 227 -17.22 -10.12 -13.29
N VAL A 228 -15.89 -10.21 -13.34
CA VAL A 228 -15.10 -10.14 -14.56
C VAL A 228 -14.25 -11.40 -14.72
N LYS A 229 -14.12 -11.83 -15.97
CA LYS A 229 -13.24 -12.92 -16.37
C LYS A 229 -11.80 -12.45 -16.43
N THR A 230 -10.91 -13.28 -15.91
CA THR A 230 -9.46 -13.10 -15.97
C THR A 230 -8.83 -14.39 -16.50
N GLN A 231 -7.53 -14.34 -16.78
CA GLN A 231 -6.77 -15.53 -17.17
C GLN A 231 -6.75 -16.62 -16.08
N HIS A 232 -7.02 -16.27 -14.82
CA HIS A 232 -6.96 -17.16 -13.66
C HIS A 232 -8.35 -17.45 -13.06
N GLY A 233 -9.42 -17.19 -13.82
CA GLY A 233 -10.81 -17.39 -13.38
C GLY A 233 -11.58 -16.08 -13.23
N GLU A 234 -12.70 -16.14 -12.52
CA GLU A 234 -13.63 -15.04 -12.34
C GLU A 234 -13.45 -14.37 -10.97
N LYS A 235 -13.48 -13.04 -10.94
CA LYS A 235 -13.37 -12.25 -9.71
C LYS A 235 -14.11 -10.92 -9.87
N LEU A 236 -14.40 -10.21 -8.78
CA LEU A 236 -14.84 -8.82 -8.92
C LEU A 236 -13.71 -7.96 -9.48
N PHE A 237 -14.04 -6.94 -10.27
CA PHE A 237 -13.11 -5.99 -10.87
C PHE A 237 -12.37 -5.06 -9.88
N ILE A 238 -12.39 -5.37 -8.58
CA ILE A 238 -11.73 -4.64 -7.50
C ILE A 238 -10.38 -5.31 -7.21
N ASP A 239 -9.29 -4.55 -7.30
CA ASP A 239 -7.97 -5.04 -6.88
C ASP A 239 -7.79 -4.86 -5.36
N ASN A 240 -7.87 -5.97 -4.62
CA ASN A 240 -7.60 -5.99 -3.18
C ASN A 240 -6.11 -6.01 -2.82
N GLY A 241 -5.21 -6.22 -3.80
CA GLY A 241 -3.77 -6.23 -3.59
C GLY A 241 -3.19 -4.84 -3.27
N VAL A 242 -4.00 -3.78 -3.34
CA VAL A 242 -3.56 -2.39 -3.13
C VAL A 242 -3.41 -1.98 -1.67
N TYR A 243 -3.88 -2.78 -0.72
CA TYR A 243 -3.88 -2.44 0.71
C TYR A 243 -2.67 -3.03 1.44
N THR A 244 -1.47 -2.66 0.98
CA THR A 244 -0.18 -3.14 1.49
C THR A 244 0.64 -2.03 2.14
N LYS A 245 1.57 -2.38 3.05
CA LYS A 245 2.40 -1.40 3.77
C LYS A 245 3.21 -0.56 2.78
N ASN A 246 3.23 0.76 2.94
CA ASN A 246 4.00 1.68 2.09
C ASN A 246 3.66 1.56 0.59
N ARG A 247 2.37 1.37 0.27
CA ARG A 247 1.91 1.13 -1.11
C ARG A 247 2.28 2.32 -2.01
N HIS A 248 2.85 2.01 -3.17
CA HIS A 248 3.00 2.98 -4.25
C HIS A 248 1.68 3.08 -5.01
N PHE A 249 1.10 4.28 -5.08
CA PHE A 249 -0.16 4.52 -5.78
C PHE A 249 0.03 5.62 -6.82
N ARG A 250 -0.34 5.34 -8.07
CA ARG A 250 -0.04 6.23 -9.20
C ARG A 250 -0.84 7.53 -9.07
N ILE A 251 -0.15 8.66 -9.20
CA ILE A 251 -0.75 9.99 -9.01
C ILE A 251 -1.45 10.49 -10.27
N TYR A 252 -2.30 11.50 -10.09
CA TYR A 252 -2.97 12.21 -11.17
C TYR A 252 -2.00 12.69 -12.27
N LEU A 253 -2.42 12.54 -13.53
CA LEU A 253 -1.66 12.77 -14.77
C LEU A 253 -0.41 11.90 -14.98
N SER A 254 -0.13 10.93 -14.11
CA SER A 254 1.00 10.01 -14.32
C SER A 254 0.63 8.84 -15.21
N THR A 255 1.62 8.33 -15.93
CA THR A 255 1.60 7.08 -16.69
C THR A 255 2.45 6.02 -16.00
N LYS A 256 2.28 4.76 -16.41
CA LYS A 256 3.26 3.71 -16.09
C LYS A 256 4.46 3.86 -17.03
N TRP A 257 5.64 3.47 -16.57
CA TRP A 257 6.84 3.51 -17.38
C TRP A 257 6.69 2.77 -18.71
N GLY A 258 7.12 3.40 -19.79
CA GLY A 258 6.99 2.87 -21.15
C GLY A 258 5.55 2.75 -21.66
N LYS A 259 4.57 3.30 -20.94
CA LYS A 259 3.16 3.33 -21.35
C LYS A 259 2.72 4.76 -21.63
N GLN A 260 1.59 4.88 -22.32
CA GLN A 260 0.98 6.15 -22.72
C GLN A 260 -0.46 6.26 -22.19
N SER A 261 -0.78 5.51 -21.12
CA SER A 261 -2.08 5.48 -20.46
C SER A 261 -2.03 6.35 -19.20
N TYR A 262 -2.48 7.60 -19.36
CA TYR A 262 -2.42 8.63 -18.33
C TYR A 262 -3.62 8.57 -17.41
N LEU A 263 -3.40 8.83 -16.12
CA LEU A 263 -4.47 8.85 -15.14
C LEU A 263 -5.14 10.23 -15.11
N THR A 264 -6.30 10.37 -15.75
CA THR A 264 -7.04 11.65 -15.89
C THR A 264 -8.40 11.59 -15.20
N VAL A 265 -9.04 12.72 -14.94
CA VAL A 265 -10.41 12.70 -14.37
C VAL A 265 -11.37 12.05 -15.38
N SER A 266 -12.17 11.09 -14.91
CA SER A 266 -13.13 10.41 -15.80
C SER A 266 -14.28 11.33 -16.21
N ALA A 267 -14.85 11.10 -17.39
CA ALA A 267 -15.93 11.92 -17.93
C ALA A 267 -17.23 11.84 -17.09
N ASP A 268 -17.46 10.73 -16.39
CA ASP A 268 -18.61 10.51 -15.50
C ASP A 268 -18.34 10.94 -14.04
N CYS A 269 -17.18 11.53 -13.75
CA CYS A 269 -16.83 12.03 -12.43
C CYS A 269 -17.61 13.31 -12.08
N LYS A 270 -18.24 13.33 -10.90
CA LYS A 270 -19.01 14.48 -10.37
C LYS A 270 -18.37 15.08 -9.11
N HIS A 271 -17.07 14.86 -8.92
CA HIS A 271 -16.35 15.19 -7.70
C HIS A 271 -16.40 16.69 -7.37
N ASN A 272 -16.71 17.00 -6.11
CA ASN A 272 -16.65 18.35 -5.56
C ASN A 272 -15.34 18.51 -4.80
N SER A 273 -14.49 19.44 -5.25
CA SER A 273 -13.16 19.58 -4.67
C SER A 273 -13.18 19.87 -3.17
N VAL A 274 -12.44 19.10 -2.39
CA VAL A 274 -12.26 19.32 -0.94
C VAL A 274 -11.22 20.42 -0.74
N ASN A 275 -10.12 20.37 -1.49
CA ASN A 275 -9.12 21.42 -1.52
C ASN A 275 -9.53 22.53 -2.49
N LYS A 276 -9.94 23.68 -1.94
CA LYS A 276 -10.29 24.88 -2.72
C LYS A 276 -9.02 25.63 -3.14
N CYS A 277 -8.39 25.18 -4.21
CA CYS A 277 -7.25 25.86 -4.83
C CYS A 277 -7.72 26.81 -5.94
N LYS A 278 -6.98 27.92 -6.16
CA LYS A 278 -7.21 28.80 -7.32
C LYS A 278 -7.00 28.05 -8.64
N GLU A 279 -6.02 27.16 -8.67
CA GLU A 279 -5.76 26.28 -9.81
C GLU A 279 -6.56 24.97 -9.65
N LYS A 280 -7.49 24.72 -10.58
CA LYS A 280 -8.36 23.53 -10.57
C LYS A 280 -7.56 22.21 -10.58
N GLU A 281 -6.55 22.12 -11.45
CA GLU A 281 -5.72 20.92 -11.59
C GLU A 281 -4.93 20.61 -10.31
N LEU A 282 -4.42 21.64 -9.62
CA LEU A 282 -3.80 21.48 -8.31
C LEU A 282 -4.79 20.93 -7.29
N GLY A 283 -6.03 21.45 -7.28
CA GLY A 283 -7.09 20.95 -6.40
C GLY A 283 -7.38 19.46 -6.64
N ILE A 284 -7.49 19.03 -7.90
CA ILE A 284 -7.66 17.61 -8.28
C ILE A 284 -6.45 16.78 -7.85
N PHE A 285 -5.24 17.28 -8.08
CA PHE A 285 -4.01 16.61 -7.66
C PHE A 285 -4.01 16.37 -6.15
N LEU A 286 -4.26 17.40 -5.34
CA LEU A 286 -4.31 17.29 -3.88
C LEU A 286 -5.43 16.35 -3.42
N ASP A 287 -6.62 16.45 -4.03
CA ASP A 287 -7.76 15.55 -3.80
C ASP A 287 -7.52 14.11 -4.29
N SER A 288 -6.45 13.86 -5.04
CA SER A 288 -6.06 12.52 -5.48
C SER A 288 -5.00 11.86 -4.59
N LEU A 289 -4.38 12.61 -3.66
CA LEU A 289 -3.36 12.08 -2.76
C LEU A 289 -4.00 11.37 -1.58
N ILE A 290 -3.82 10.05 -1.53
CA ILE A 290 -4.51 9.15 -0.62
C ILE A 290 -4.19 9.43 0.85
N SER A 291 -2.97 9.89 1.15
CA SER A 291 -2.47 10.10 2.51
C SER A 291 -2.17 11.56 2.87
N TYR A 292 -2.56 12.51 2.02
CA TYR A 292 -2.31 13.93 2.27
C TYR A 292 -3.47 14.60 3.03
N PHE A 293 -3.17 15.03 4.25
CA PHE A 293 -4.11 15.76 5.10
C PHE A 293 -3.42 16.99 5.69
N PRO A 294 -3.73 18.21 5.21
CA PRO A 294 -3.04 19.43 5.64
C PRO A 294 -3.31 19.77 7.11
N ASN A 295 -4.46 19.36 7.65
CA ASN A 295 -4.78 19.50 9.06
C ASN A 295 -5.22 18.17 9.65
N LYS A 296 -4.32 17.48 10.36
CA LYS A 296 -4.63 16.19 11.00
C LYS A 296 -5.43 16.33 12.30
N GLN A 297 -5.37 17.47 12.99
CA GLN A 297 -5.89 17.59 14.37
C GLN A 297 -7.41 17.42 14.46
N ASN A 298 -8.12 17.77 13.39
CA ASN A 298 -9.57 17.68 13.32
C ASN A 298 -10.05 16.42 12.60
N LEU A 299 -9.14 15.52 12.18
CA LEU A 299 -9.53 14.32 11.44
C LEU A 299 -10.29 13.36 12.35
N ILE A 300 -11.44 12.91 11.89
CA ILE A 300 -12.11 11.73 12.43
C ILE A 300 -11.56 10.51 11.71
N LEU A 301 -10.92 9.63 12.48
CA LEU A 301 -10.38 8.36 12.00
C LEU A 301 -11.42 7.24 12.12
N LEU A 302 -11.73 6.63 10.99
CA LEU A 302 -12.56 5.42 10.89
C LEU A 302 -11.66 4.18 11.07
N GLU A 303 -11.98 3.37 12.07
CA GLU A 303 -11.36 2.06 12.31
C GLU A 303 -12.38 0.96 11.99
N PHE A 304 -12.11 0.17 10.96
CA PHE A 304 -12.87 -1.03 10.65
C PHE A 304 -12.14 -2.29 11.14
N PHE A 305 -12.70 -3.03 12.09
CA PHE A 305 -12.16 -4.33 12.51
C PHE A 305 -12.95 -5.47 11.90
N ASN A 306 -14.28 -5.40 12.02
CA ASN A 306 -15.25 -6.30 11.42
C ASN A 306 -16.63 -5.62 11.41
N ARG A 307 -17.67 -6.32 10.93
CA ARG A 307 -19.04 -5.81 10.81
C ARG A 307 -19.62 -5.24 12.11
N SER A 308 -19.29 -5.85 13.25
CA SER A 308 -19.84 -5.52 14.57
C SER A 308 -18.92 -4.61 15.38
N ASN A 309 -17.69 -4.38 14.90
CA ASN A 309 -16.68 -3.60 15.61
C ASN A 309 -16.08 -2.58 14.65
N VAL A 310 -16.71 -1.41 14.66
CA VAL A 310 -16.29 -0.21 13.95
C VAL A 310 -16.16 0.92 14.95
N LYS A 311 -15.18 1.80 14.76
CA LYS A 311 -14.96 2.95 15.64
C LYS A 311 -14.71 4.19 14.80
N ALA A 312 -15.20 5.32 15.29
CA ALA A 312 -14.83 6.63 14.80
C ALA A 312 -14.20 7.39 15.98
N LYS A 313 -12.98 7.88 15.81
CA LYS A 313 -12.25 8.59 16.89
C LYS A 313 -11.61 9.83 16.33
N LEU A 314 -11.60 10.90 17.11
CA LEU A 314 -10.81 12.07 16.78
C LEU A 314 -9.32 11.69 16.74
N TYR A 315 -8.62 12.19 15.73
CA TYR A 315 -7.19 12.04 15.59
C TYR A 315 -6.51 12.66 16.81
N SER A 316 -5.83 11.82 17.59
CA SER A 316 -5.04 12.27 18.72
C SER A 316 -3.58 12.04 18.40
N ASN A 317 -2.79 13.10 18.50
CA ASN A 317 -1.34 13.08 18.31
C ASN A 317 -0.60 12.38 19.45
N VAL A 318 -1.30 11.59 20.28
CA VAL A 318 -0.66 10.81 21.33
C VAL A 318 0.25 9.84 20.59
N PRO A 319 1.58 9.96 20.72
CA PRO A 319 2.44 8.88 20.27
C PRO A 319 1.92 7.67 21.02
N ILE A 320 1.43 6.67 20.30
CA ILE A 320 1.40 5.35 20.89
C ILE A 320 2.86 5.17 21.27
N ARG A 321 3.17 5.27 22.56
CA ARG A 321 4.40 4.75 23.09
C ARG A 321 4.33 3.31 22.67
N SER A 322 4.95 2.99 21.54
CA SER A 322 5.58 1.70 21.36
C SER A 322 6.36 1.57 22.65
N ILE A 323 5.84 0.77 23.57
CA ILE A 323 6.66 0.24 24.63
C ILE A 323 7.82 -0.34 23.84
N SER A 324 8.96 0.34 23.92
CA SER A 324 10.23 -0.15 23.43
C SER A 324 10.54 -1.36 24.32
N GLU A 325 9.88 -2.49 24.03
CA GLU A 325 10.33 -3.78 24.47
C GLU A 325 11.58 -4.04 23.64
N ASN A 326 12.72 -4.09 24.33
CA ASN A 326 14.06 -4.22 23.78
C ASN A 326 14.12 -5.17 22.56
N ASP A 327 14.79 -4.68 21.52
CA ASP A 327 14.83 -5.16 20.13
C ASP A 327 15.59 -6.50 19.92
N ASP A 328 15.46 -7.44 20.85
CA ASP A 328 16.16 -8.74 20.80
C ASP A 328 15.25 -9.94 21.15
N GLN A 329 13.93 -9.72 21.31
CA GLN A 329 12.96 -10.75 21.72
C GLN A 329 11.69 -10.84 20.86
N SER A 330 11.51 -9.98 19.86
CA SER A 330 10.32 -10.02 18.99
C SER A 330 10.64 -10.70 17.66
N SER A 331 9.71 -11.54 17.18
CA SER A 331 9.82 -12.13 15.85
C SER A 331 9.39 -11.13 14.76
N PRO A 332 9.68 -11.41 13.47
CA PRO A 332 9.16 -10.59 12.36
C PRO A 332 7.63 -10.62 12.22
N TYR A 333 6.92 -11.41 13.04
CA TYR A 333 5.47 -11.59 13.01
C TYR A 333 4.80 -11.21 14.35
N PRO A 334 4.56 -9.90 14.61
CA PRO A 334 4.02 -9.42 15.89
C PRO A 334 2.62 -9.95 16.24
N GLU A 335 1.82 -10.36 15.25
CA GLU A 335 0.54 -11.04 15.53
C GLU A 335 0.71 -12.45 16.07
N ILE A 336 1.69 -13.20 15.56
CA ILE A 336 2.01 -14.53 16.08
C ILE A 336 2.56 -14.38 17.49
N ASP A 337 3.45 -13.41 17.72
CA ASP A 337 3.98 -13.11 19.06
C ASP A 337 2.86 -12.82 20.07
N ARG A 338 1.86 -12.01 19.69
CA ARG A 338 0.70 -11.70 20.53
C ARG A 338 -0.15 -12.93 20.83
N TYR A 339 -0.37 -13.79 19.84
CA TYR A 339 -1.13 -15.01 20.02
C TYR A 339 -0.40 -16.01 20.93
N ILE A 340 0.91 -16.17 20.74
CA ILE A 340 1.75 -16.97 21.64
C ILE A 340 1.64 -16.45 23.06
N ARG A 341 1.74 -15.12 23.28
CA ARG A 341 1.55 -14.51 24.61
C ARG A 341 0.19 -14.87 25.23
N SER A 342 -0.88 -14.97 24.44
CA SER A 342 -2.20 -15.38 24.94
C SER A 342 -2.29 -16.87 25.30
N LEU A 343 -1.54 -17.73 24.62
CA LEU A 343 -1.53 -19.18 24.90
C LEU A 343 -0.71 -19.55 26.13
N ILE A 344 0.29 -18.75 26.47
CA ILE A 344 1.28 -19.10 27.49
C ILE A 344 1.03 -18.46 28.84
N ASP A 345 -0.03 -17.65 29.01
CA ASP A 345 -0.36 -16.98 30.28
C ASP A 345 -0.41 -18.00 31.46
N PRO A 346 0.18 -17.69 32.63
CA PRO A 346 0.84 -16.45 33.06
C PRO A 346 2.32 -16.31 32.64
N GLY A 347 2.81 -17.20 31.77
CA GLY A 347 4.18 -17.21 31.25
C GLY A 347 4.47 -16.12 30.22
N LYS A 348 5.73 -16.05 29.79
CA LYS A 348 6.25 -15.03 28.88
C LYS A 348 7.23 -15.65 27.87
N ILE A 349 7.36 -15.01 26.71
CA ILE A 349 8.33 -15.39 25.68
C ILE A 349 9.73 -15.00 26.18
N ARG A 350 10.63 -15.97 26.26
CA ARG A 350 12.05 -15.76 26.59
C ARG A 350 12.85 -15.39 25.34
N ILE A 351 12.63 -16.14 24.26
CA ILE A 351 13.34 -16.01 22.99
C ILE A 351 12.38 -16.37 21.86
N ALA A 352 12.33 -15.56 20.80
CA ALA A 352 11.68 -15.89 19.54
C ALA A 352 12.75 -16.00 18.44
N LYS A 353 12.85 -17.17 17.79
CA LYS A 353 13.79 -17.39 16.67
C LYS A 353 13.02 -17.68 15.39
N TYR A 354 13.29 -16.89 14.36
CA TYR A 354 12.79 -17.12 13.01
C TYR A 354 13.86 -17.80 12.15
N SER A 355 13.47 -18.87 11.44
CA SER A 355 14.31 -19.54 10.44
C SER A 355 13.71 -19.33 9.06
N ASP A 356 14.38 -18.53 8.24
CA ASP A 356 13.90 -18.20 6.89
C ASP A 356 13.93 -19.42 5.95
N LYS A 357 14.90 -20.33 6.12
CA LYS A 357 15.06 -21.55 5.30
C LYS A 357 13.89 -22.51 5.46
N THR A 358 13.38 -22.66 6.68
CA THR A 358 12.30 -23.60 7.02
C THR A 358 10.95 -22.90 7.16
N LYS A 359 10.93 -21.55 7.13
CA LYS A 359 9.76 -20.71 7.44
C LYS A 359 9.09 -21.11 8.76
N THR A 360 9.91 -21.32 9.79
CA THR A 360 9.43 -21.71 11.13
C THR A 360 9.83 -20.68 12.18
N LEU A 361 8.91 -20.41 13.10
CA LEU A 361 9.15 -19.63 14.32
C LEU A 361 9.24 -20.58 15.51
N ARG A 362 10.26 -20.40 16.35
CA ARG A 362 10.44 -21.14 17.59
C ARG A 362 10.43 -20.19 18.78
N TYR A 363 9.52 -20.43 19.71
CA TYR A 363 9.32 -19.63 20.92
C TYR A 363 9.72 -20.41 22.16
N GLU A 364 10.79 -19.97 22.81
CA GLU A 364 11.19 -20.46 24.14
C GLU A 364 10.37 -19.74 25.20
N ILE A 365 9.73 -20.48 26.10
CA ILE A 365 8.83 -19.94 27.11
C ILE A 365 9.47 -20.00 28.50
N TYR A 366 9.19 -18.99 29.33
CA TYR A 366 9.48 -19.02 30.77
C TYR A 366 8.22 -18.67 31.57
N GLY A 367 8.17 -19.09 32.84
CA GLY A 367 7.04 -18.81 33.73
C GLY A 367 5.79 -19.67 33.48
N ASN A 368 5.74 -20.43 32.39
CA ASN A 368 4.75 -21.48 32.16
C ASN A 368 5.45 -22.75 31.66
N ARG A 369 5.34 -23.84 32.43
CA ARG A 369 5.98 -25.15 32.19
C ARG A 369 4.97 -26.29 32.00
N TYR A 370 3.73 -25.96 31.67
CA TYR A 370 2.69 -26.95 31.44
C TYR A 370 2.99 -27.75 30.16
N CYS A 371 3.11 -29.07 30.29
CA CYS A 371 3.34 -29.96 29.15
C CYS A 371 2.07 -30.72 28.80
N GLU A 372 1.61 -30.57 27.55
CA GLU A 372 0.44 -31.28 27.03
C GLU A 372 0.65 -32.81 26.99
N ASN A 373 1.90 -33.30 26.95
CA ASN A 373 2.21 -34.74 26.97
C ASN A 373 1.85 -35.39 28.32
N ILE A 374 2.27 -34.75 29.41
CA ILE A 374 2.14 -35.28 30.78
C ILE A 374 0.85 -34.76 31.44
N GLY A 375 0.25 -33.70 30.89
CA GLY A 375 -0.95 -33.07 31.45
C GLY A 375 -0.69 -32.32 32.77
N ARG A 376 0.56 -31.91 33.05
CA ARG A 376 0.95 -31.18 34.26
C ARG A 376 2.19 -30.30 34.03
N TYR A 377 2.51 -29.49 35.04
CA TYR A 377 3.71 -28.65 35.04
C TYR A 377 4.98 -29.45 35.37
N HIS A 378 6.06 -29.23 34.60
CA HIS A 378 7.38 -29.75 34.96
C HIS A 378 8.01 -28.96 36.11
N LYS A 379 8.80 -29.65 36.94
CA LYS A 379 9.54 -29.02 38.06
C LYS A 379 10.73 -28.18 37.58
N SER A 380 11.45 -28.63 36.55
CA SER A 380 12.72 -28.04 36.10
C SER A 380 12.72 -27.69 34.60
N ASN A 381 12.18 -28.57 33.76
CA ASN A 381 12.23 -28.42 32.30
C ASN A 381 11.18 -27.42 31.78
N ASN A 382 11.54 -26.67 30.75
CA ASN A 382 10.63 -25.72 30.10
C ASN A 382 9.98 -26.36 28.86
N VAL A 383 8.89 -25.74 28.42
CA VAL A 383 8.23 -26.06 27.15
C VAL A 383 8.54 -24.97 26.12
N TYR A 384 8.44 -25.32 24.84
CA TYR A 384 8.60 -24.38 23.75
C TYR A 384 7.53 -24.63 22.69
N TRP A 385 7.22 -23.59 21.92
CA TRP A 385 6.23 -23.65 20.85
C TRP A 385 6.87 -23.46 19.50
N ILE A 386 6.37 -24.18 18.50
CA ILE A 386 6.78 -24.04 17.11
C ILE A 386 5.57 -23.62 16.29
N VAL A 387 5.77 -22.62 15.44
CA VAL A 387 4.82 -22.22 14.40
C VAL A 387 5.47 -22.46 13.05
N ASP A 388 4.82 -23.27 12.22
CA ASP A 388 5.20 -23.51 10.83
C ASP A 388 4.33 -22.64 9.92
N LEU A 389 4.96 -21.69 9.22
CA LEU A 389 4.28 -20.73 8.37
C LEU A 389 3.84 -21.35 7.03
N ASN A 390 4.46 -22.44 6.59
CA ASN A 390 4.07 -23.13 5.35
C ASN A 390 2.77 -23.90 5.56
N THR A 391 2.69 -24.65 6.66
CA THR A 391 1.51 -25.45 7.01
C THR A 391 0.48 -24.68 7.82
N LYS A 392 0.83 -23.46 8.28
CA LYS A 392 -0.02 -22.56 9.07
C LYS A 392 -0.49 -23.19 10.40
N LYS A 393 0.38 -24.03 10.98
CA LYS A 393 0.09 -24.81 12.19
C LYS A 393 1.02 -24.43 13.34
N ILE A 394 0.51 -24.61 14.55
CA ILE A 394 1.21 -24.38 15.81
C ILE A 394 1.14 -25.63 16.69
N TYR A 395 2.25 -25.97 17.34
CA TYR A 395 2.33 -27.10 18.29
C TYR A 395 3.36 -26.86 19.38
N GLN A 396 3.18 -27.53 20.51
CA GLN A 396 4.06 -27.51 21.68
C GLN A 396 5.05 -28.69 21.63
N LYS A 397 6.26 -28.43 22.12
CA LYS A 397 7.27 -29.45 22.46
C LYS A 397 7.87 -29.18 23.85
N CYS A 398 8.54 -30.17 24.41
CA CYS A 398 9.16 -30.09 25.73
C CYS A 398 10.67 -30.33 25.65
N HIS A 399 11.44 -29.76 26.59
CA HIS A 399 12.87 -30.02 26.75
C HIS A 399 13.18 -31.24 27.64
N ASP A 400 12.16 -31.87 28.21
CA ASP A 400 12.31 -33.04 29.07
C ASP A 400 12.70 -34.29 28.25
N GLU A 401 13.65 -35.09 28.73
CA GLU A 401 14.16 -36.27 28.02
C GLU A 401 13.06 -37.32 27.77
N ASP A 402 12.15 -37.48 28.74
CA ASP A 402 10.99 -38.37 28.65
C ASP A 402 9.95 -37.87 27.62
N CYS A 403 10.09 -36.62 27.17
CA CYS A 403 9.25 -35.98 26.16
C CYS A 403 10.01 -35.71 24.85
N SER A 404 11.17 -36.34 24.64
CA SER A 404 12.03 -36.06 23.48
C SER A 404 11.35 -36.30 22.12
N GLU A 405 10.48 -37.32 22.02
CA GLU A 405 9.69 -37.60 20.82
C GLU A 405 8.33 -36.86 20.80
N PHE A 406 8.01 -36.11 21.84
CA PHE A 406 6.70 -35.48 21.96
C PHE A 406 6.54 -34.28 21.02
N SER A 407 5.39 -34.25 20.36
CA SER A 407 4.82 -33.07 19.72
C SER A 407 3.32 -33.06 20.00
N SER A 408 2.79 -31.93 20.49
CA SER A 408 1.36 -31.81 20.69
C SER A 408 0.61 -31.93 19.36
N THR A 409 -0.69 -32.22 19.44
CA THR A 409 -1.57 -32.18 18.27
C THR A 409 -1.49 -30.80 17.61
N PRO A 410 -1.12 -30.71 16.32
CA PRO A 410 -1.02 -29.43 15.64
C PRO A 410 -2.37 -28.71 15.58
N LYS A 411 -2.40 -27.47 16.04
CA LYS A 411 -3.57 -26.59 15.99
C LYS A 411 -3.39 -25.63 14.81
N ASN A 412 -4.47 -25.29 14.13
CA ASN A 412 -4.42 -24.23 13.11
C ASN A 412 -4.19 -22.88 13.80
N LEU A 413 -3.43 -21.99 13.18
CA LEU A 413 -3.38 -20.61 13.64
C LEU A 413 -4.78 -19.97 13.51
N PRO A 414 -5.15 -19.03 14.40
CA PRO A 414 -6.40 -18.28 14.31
C PRO A 414 -6.57 -17.61 12.94
N GLU A 415 -7.81 -17.56 12.44
CA GLU A 415 -8.14 -17.00 11.13
C GLU A 415 -7.60 -15.57 10.95
N GLU A 416 -7.54 -14.78 12.03
CA GLU A 416 -7.02 -13.41 12.00
C GLU A 416 -5.51 -13.35 11.70
N ILE A 417 -4.76 -14.37 12.09
CA ILE A 417 -3.32 -14.51 11.81
C ILE A 417 -3.13 -15.06 10.41
N LEU A 418 -3.90 -16.08 10.02
CA LEU A 418 -3.88 -16.65 8.67
C LEU A 418 -4.11 -15.57 7.60
N PHE A 419 -5.12 -14.73 7.83
CA PHE A 419 -5.46 -13.62 6.95
C PHE A 419 -4.31 -12.64 6.72
N LYS A 420 -3.46 -12.44 7.72
CA LYS A 420 -2.31 -11.53 7.64
C LYS A 420 -1.10 -12.16 6.96
N LEU A 421 -0.87 -13.45 7.22
CA LEU A 421 0.18 -14.23 6.56
C LEU A 421 -0.09 -14.39 5.06
N ASP A 422 -1.37 -14.45 4.68
CA ASP A 422 -1.78 -14.53 3.26
C ASP A 422 -1.54 -13.24 2.46
N ILE A 423 -1.25 -12.11 3.11
CA ILE A 423 -0.86 -10.87 2.40
C ILE A 423 0.59 -10.95 1.89
N GLU A 424 1.44 -11.79 2.50
CA GLU A 424 2.81 -12.03 2.04
C GLU A 424 2.90 -13.09 0.93
N GLY A 425 1.80 -13.83 0.68
CA GLY A 425 1.69 -14.94 -0.28
C GLY A 425 1.38 -14.55 -1.72
N ASP A 426 1.15 -13.26 -2.04
CA ASP A 426 1.01 -12.78 -3.42
C ASP A 426 2.37 -12.64 -4.13
N THR A 427 3.17 -13.70 -4.08
CA THR A 427 4.38 -13.88 -4.91
C THR A 427 4.03 -14.25 -6.35
N PHE A 428 3.02 -13.62 -6.94
CA PHE A 428 2.63 -13.78 -8.34
C PHE A 428 3.07 -12.58 -9.21
N ILE A 429 4.25 -12.03 -8.93
CA ILE A 429 4.99 -11.14 -9.84
C ILE A 429 6.42 -11.67 -10.01
N THR A 430 6.53 -12.89 -10.52
CA THR A 430 7.71 -13.37 -11.26
C THR A 430 7.20 -14.07 -12.52
N GLY A 431 6.87 -13.24 -13.50
CA GLY A 431 6.33 -13.67 -14.79
C GLY A 431 6.21 -12.51 -15.75
N ALA A 432 7.12 -11.54 -15.69
CA ALA A 432 7.39 -10.68 -16.83
C ALA A 432 8.26 -11.51 -17.78
N THR A 433 7.63 -12.38 -18.57
CA THR A 433 8.25 -12.85 -19.80
C THR A 433 8.51 -11.63 -20.66
N ILE A 434 9.79 -11.41 -20.94
CA ILE A 434 10.28 -10.50 -21.96
C ILE A 434 9.75 -11.07 -23.28
N ASP A 435 8.85 -10.36 -23.96
CA ASP A 435 8.61 -10.59 -25.37
C ASP A 435 9.88 -10.16 -26.11
N GLU A 436 10.80 -11.10 -26.31
CA GLU A 436 11.79 -11.02 -27.37
C GLU A 436 11.07 -11.29 -28.68
N ASP A 437 10.58 -10.24 -29.33
CA ASP A 437 10.41 -10.22 -30.78
C ASP A 437 10.39 -8.78 -31.30
N ILE A 438 11.59 -8.21 -31.39
CA ILE A 438 11.90 -7.16 -32.38
C ILE A 438 13.06 -7.69 -33.20
N LYS A 439 12.75 -8.36 -34.32
CA LYS A 439 13.69 -8.44 -35.44
C LYS A 439 13.61 -7.12 -36.22
N ILE A 440 14.80 -6.56 -36.38
CA ILE A 440 15.26 -5.38 -37.15
C ILE A 440 14.27 -4.86 -38.19
#